data_AF-A0A2V9NFR1-F1
#
_entry.id   AF-A0A2V9NFR1-F1
#
_cell.length_a   1.000
_cell.length_b   1.000
_cell.length_c   1.000
_cell.angle_alpha   90.00
_cell.angle_beta   90.00
_cell.angle_gamma   90.00
#
_symmetry.space_group_name_H-M   'P 1'
#
loop_
_entity.id
_entity.type
_entity.pdbx_description
1 polymer ?
#
loop_
_entity_poly.entity_id
_entity_poly.type
_entity_poly.pdbx_seq_one_letter_code
_entity_poly.pdbx_strand_id
1 'polypeptide(L)'
;MTNRIEEVDALRGFMLVWMTCTHLPTVLSTYVNQPLGFFAATEGFIFLSALFTGRICARLVEREGNTAMSRNVWMRAARLYGYQLLLLAFAFVIEAPIAARGNRPAVHNLLNYYFTVGRPRAFVDAAFMIYRPPLLDILPVYIIFLALTPFAVLLAMRFGWKLAFAVSFAFWLFAQFGLKTMVYNWLTHAFGLQIPLNEMGAFDLWAWQLWWLVGLWLGVRWAGHGLPLEEWAHKKRIVLPAAVIALLFLTLRYVQMEESMELGKLAPLLDKWNFGFGRIIDFTAIAILAIRFRSVLKLLAIRPLVMIGQASLQVFCVHLLCVFFALTIMGNNAMLTGWPAVTLVAISLFSLVLTGTVVNRRGTKAGVHKLAPLKVQPSRPV
;
A
#
# COMPACT_ATOMS: atom_id res chain seq x y z
N MET A 1 24.56 3.92 -9.47
CA MET A 1 23.11 3.64 -9.63
C MET A 1 22.86 2.23 -9.11
N THR A 2 22.03 2.08 -8.08
CA THR A 2 21.68 0.78 -7.49
C THR A 2 20.99 -0.11 -8.51
N ASN A 3 21.37 -1.39 -8.63
CA ASN A 3 20.66 -2.41 -9.43
C ASN A 3 19.17 -2.45 -9.02
N ARG A 4 18.36 -1.64 -9.73
CA ARG A 4 16.90 -1.63 -9.67
C ARG A 4 16.42 -2.79 -10.52
N ILE A 5 15.43 -3.50 -10.01
CA ILE A 5 14.85 -4.67 -10.66
C ILE A 5 13.57 -4.20 -11.29
N GLU A 6 13.60 -4.05 -12.61
CA GLU A 6 12.50 -3.47 -13.38
C GLU A 6 11.21 -4.27 -13.19
N GLU A 7 11.30 -5.59 -13.00
CA GLU A 7 10.14 -6.43 -12.75
C GLU A 7 9.41 -6.08 -11.44
N VAL A 8 10.15 -5.72 -10.39
CA VAL A 8 9.54 -5.32 -9.11
C VAL A 8 8.93 -3.93 -9.22
N ASP A 9 9.58 -3.00 -9.92
CA ASP A 9 8.99 -1.69 -10.21
C ASP A 9 7.72 -1.86 -11.07
N ALA A 10 7.73 -2.74 -12.07
CA ALA A 10 6.55 -3.04 -12.88
C ALA A 10 5.41 -3.65 -12.07
N LEU A 11 5.68 -4.60 -11.17
CA LEU A 11 4.67 -5.17 -10.28
C LEU A 11 4.08 -4.11 -9.36
N ARG A 12 4.89 -3.21 -8.79
CA ARG A 12 4.38 -2.07 -8.00
C ARG A 12 3.51 -1.15 -8.85
N GLY A 13 3.89 -0.92 -10.11
CA GLY A 13 3.10 -0.15 -11.05
C GLY A 13 1.78 -0.81 -11.40
N PHE A 14 1.78 -2.13 -11.60
CA PHE A 14 0.58 -2.93 -11.80
C PHE A 14 -0.37 -2.85 -10.59
N MET A 15 0.17 -2.94 -9.35
CA MET A 15 -0.66 -2.78 -8.15
C MET A 15 -1.33 -1.40 -8.08
N LEU A 16 -0.67 -0.32 -8.55
CA LEU A 16 -1.25 1.03 -8.60
C LEU A 16 -2.36 1.14 -9.65
N VAL A 17 -2.15 0.58 -10.84
CA VAL A 17 -3.20 0.50 -11.88
C VAL A 17 -4.40 -0.29 -11.36
N TRP A 18 -4.16 -1.45 -10.75
CA TRP A 18 -5.20 -2.28 -10.17
C TRP A 18 -5.95 -1.57 -9.02
N MET A 19 -5.25 -0.92 -8.08
CA MET A 19 -5.89 -0.11 -7.03
C MET A 19 -6.76 1.00 -7.62
N THR A 20 -6.29 1.65 -8.69
CA THR A 20 -7.07 2.70 -9.37
C THR A 20 -8.37 2.14 -9.93
N CYS A 21 -8.32 1.05 -10.69
CA CYS A 21 -9.51 0.42 -11.24
C CYS A 21 -10.46 -0.12 -10.15
N THR A 22 -9.93 -0.50 -9.00
CA THR A 22 -10.73 -0.97 -7.84
C THR A 22 -11.44 0.19 -7.15
N HIS A 23 -10.82 1.37 -7.07
CA HIS A 23 -11.37 2.52 -6.34
C HIS A 23 -12.24 3.45 -7.20
N LEU A 24 -12.09 3.41 -8.53
CA LEU A 24 -12.99 4.16 -9.40
C LEU A 24 -14.42 3.60 -9.29
N PRO A 25 -15.44 4.43 -9.05
CA PRO A 25 -16.81 4.00 -8.88
C PRO A 25 -17.45 3.67 -10.24
N THR A 26 -16.96 2.60 -10.87
CA THR A 26 -17.36 2.14 -12.21
C THR A 26 -17.64 0.65 -12.16
N VAL A 27 -18.37 0.13 -13.16
CA VAL A 27 -18.64 -1.32 -13.29
C VAL A 27 -17.36 -2.17 -13.26
N LEU A 28 -16.23 -1.61 -13.70
CA LEU A 28 -14.94 -2.30 -13.66
C LEU A 28 -14.55 -2.72 -12.24
N SER A 29 -14.85 -1.91 -11.22
CA SER A 29 -14.46 -2.18 -9.83
C SER A 29 -15.08 -3.47 -9.30
N THR A 30 -16.29 -3.84 -9.74
CA THR A 30 -16.95 -5.10 -9.37
C THR A 30 -16.14 -6.32 -9.78
N TYR A 31 -15.51 -6.27 -10.96
CA TYR A 31 -14.75 -7.41 -11.50
C TYR A 31 -13.29 -7.42 -11.08
N VAL A 32 -12.69 -6.24 -10.85
CA VAL A 32 -11.28 -6.14 -10.46
C VAL A 32 -11.08 -6.07 -8.96
N ASN A 33 -12.14 -6.00 -8.15
CA ASN A 33 -12.01 -6.07 -6.68
C ASN A 33 -11.77 -7.53 -6.24
N GLN A 34 -10.48 -7.86 -6.07
CA GLN A 34 -9.97 -9.19 -5.72
C GLN A 34 -10.27 -10.22 -6.82
N PRO A 35 -9.64 -10.10 -8.01
CA PRO A 35 -9.90 -10.96 -9.17
C PRO A 35 -9.17 -12.31 -9.07
N LEU A 36 -8.23 -12.45 -8.13
CA LEU A 36 -7.39 -13.63 -7.92
C LEU A 36 -7.67 -14.24 -6.55
N GLY A 37 -8.92 -14.62 -6.30
CA GLY A 37 -9.36 -15.09 -4.99
C GLY A 37 -9.67 -13.93 -4.05
N PHE A 38 -9.14 -13.97 -2.83
CA PHE A 38 -9.28 -12.89 -1.86
C PHE A 38 -8.06 -11.94 -1.91
N PHE A 39 -7.03 -12.23 -2.69
CA PHE A 39 -5.89 -11.34 -2.88
C PHE A 39 -6.29 -9.94 -3.40
N ALA A 40 -5.93 -8.89 -2.66
CA ALA A 40 -6.17 -7.50 -3.05
C ALA A 40 -4.88 -6.77 -3.42
N ALA A 41 -5.00 -5.80 -4.34
CA ALA A 41 -3.88 -4.96 -4.78
C ALA A 41 -3.11 -4.29 -3.62
N THR A 42 -3.80 -3.93 -2.54
CA THR A 42 -3.20 -3.34 -1.33
C THR A 42 -2.17 -4.26 -0.67
N GLU A 43 -2.44 -5.57 -0.62
CA GLU A 43 -1.54 -6.55 0.01
C GLU A 43 -0.25 -6.68 -0.77
N GLY A 44 -0.36 -6.74 -2.10
CA GLY A 44 0.77 -6.76 -3.02
C GLY A 44 1.58 -5.49 -2.92
N PHE A 45 0.91 -4.33 -2.89
CA PHE A 45 1.59 -3.04 -2.80
C PHE A 45 2.34 -2.86 -1.47
N ILE A 46 1.72 -3.18 -0.33
CA ILE A 46 2.37 -3.14 0.98
C ILE A 46 3.55 -4.11 1.01
N PHE A 47 3.34 -5.36 0.60
CA PHE A 47 4.39 -6.39 0.61
C PHE A 47 5.61 -6.00 -0.22
N LEU A 48 5.39 -5.60 -1.48
CA LEU A 48 6.48 -5.19 -2.38
C LEU A 48 7.23 -3.97 -1.85
N SER A 49 6.52 -3.07 -1.18
CA SER A 49 7.13 -1.88 -0.58
C SER A 49 7.96 -2.20 0.66
N ALA A 50 7.49 -3.12 1.50
CA ALA A 50 8.26 -3.64 2.63
C ALA A 50 9.51 -4.41 2.14
N LEU A 51 9.35 -5.27 1.12
CA LEU A 51 10.43 -6.00 0.45
C LEU A 51 11.52 -5.05 -0.07
N PHE A 52 11.12 -4.00 -0.79
CA PHE A 52 12.05 -3.02 -1.30
C PHE A 52 12.72 -2.22 -0.18
N THR A 53 11.98 -1.88 0.87
CA THR A 53 12.52 -1.18 2.05
C THR A 53 13.55 -2.05 2.77
N GLY A 54 13.29 -3.34 2.98
CA GLY A 54 14.24 -4.27 3.60
C GLY A 54 15.54 -4.37 2.81
N ARG A 55 15.45 -4.47 1.48
CA ARG A 55 16.61 -4.49 0.59
C ARG A 55 17.42 -3.19 0.64
N ILE A 56 16.75 -2.04 0.76
CA ILE A 56 17.41 -0.74 0.95
C ILE A 56 18.10 -0.68 2.32
N CYS A 57 17.40 -1.09 3.38
CA CYS A 57 17.95 -1.07 4.73
C CYS A 57 19.22 -1.93 4.81
N ALA A 58 19.20 -3.17 4.30
CA ALA A 58 20.36 -4.05 4.28
C ALA A 58 21.57 -3.39 3.60
N ARG A 59 21.38 -2.83 2.40
CA ARG A 59 22.45 -2.15 1.66
C ARG A 59 22.96 -0.88 2.33
N LEU A 60 22.09 -0.11 2.97
CA LEU A 60 22.49 1.11 3.68
C LEU A 60 23.27 0.78 4.95
N VAL A 61 22.85 -0.26 5.68
CA VAL A 61 23.58 -0.73 6.87
C VAL A 61 24.98 -1.19 6.47
N GLU A 62 25.12 -1.97 5.40
CA GLU A 62 26.42 -2.42 4.89
C GLU A 62 27.34 -1.28 4.43
N ARG A 63 26.78 -0.21 3.84
CA ARG A 63 27.57 0.87 3.23
C ARG A 63 27.85 2.06 4.15
N GLU A 64 26.86 2.44 4.95
CA GLU A 64 26.83 3.72 5.68
C GLU A 64 26.47 3.53 7.17
N GLY A 65 26.17 2.31 7.61
CA GLY A 65 25.84 1.98 8.99
C GLY A 65 24.39 2.27 9.41
N ASN A 66 24.09 1.93 10.66
CA ASN A 66 22.74 1.93 11.22
C ASN A 66 22.10 3.32 11.25
N THR A 67 22.85 4.36 11.64
CA THR A 67 22.34 5.73 11.75
C THR A 67 21.93 6.29 10.40
N ALA A 68 22.73 6.03 9.36
CA ALA A 68 22.42 6.46 8.00
C ALA A 68 21.16 5.75 7.46
N MET A 69 21.01 4.45 7.73
CA MET A 69 19.79 3.69 7.43
C MET A 69 18.57 4.31 8.10
N SER A 70 18.60 4.52 9.43
CA SER A 70 17.47 5.09 10.19
C SER A 70 17.07 6.47 9.66
N ARG A 71 18.06 7.36 9.44
CA ARG A 71 17.82 8.70 8.90
C ARG A 71 17.16 8.66 7.53
N ASN A 72 17.67 7.82 6.61
CA ASN A 72 17.10 7.68 5.27
C ASN A 72 15.65 7.18 5.30
N VAL A 73 15.35 6.20 6.16
CA VAL A 73 14.00 5.65 6.30
C VAL A 73 13.04 6.66 6.91
N TRP A 74 13.43 7.35 7.99
CA TRP A 74 12.60 8.40 8.60
C TRP A 74 12.37 9.59 7.68
N MET A 75 13.37 10.02 6.90
CA MET A 75 13.17 11.05 5.87
C MET A 75 12.15 10.63 4.80
N ARG A 76 12.10 9.34 4.45
CA ARG A 76 11.07 8.80 3.54
C ARG A 76 9.69 8.79 4.20
N ALA A 77 9.59 8.42 5.48
CA ALA A 77 8.34 8.47 6.24
C ALA A 77 7.83 9.92 6.38
N ALA A 78 8.71 10.88 6.71
CA ALA A 78 8.38 12.30 6.80
C ALA A 78 7.89 12.87 5.46
N ARG A 79 8.54 12.49 4.34
CA ARG A 79 8.06 12.86 3.01
C ARG A 79 6.65 12.34 2.77
N LEU A 80 6.41 11.06 3.07
CA LEU A 80 5.09 10.45 2.88
C LEU A 80 4.02 11.12 3.75
N TYR A 81 4.35 11.46 4.98
CA TYR A 81 3.51 12.24 5.88
C TYR A 81 3.17 13.62 5.31
N GLY A 82 4.13 14.30 4.68
CA GLY A 82 3.85 15.54 3.95
C GLY A 82 2.83 15.36 2.81
N TYR A 83 2.92 14.27 2.03
CA TYR A 83 1.91 13.97 1.00
C TYR A 83 0.54 13.62 1.60
N GLN A 84 0.50 12.92 2.74
CA GLN A 84 -0.73 12.65 3.48
C GLN A 84 -1.41 13.96 3.89
N LEU A 85 -0.67 14.92 4.46
CA LEU A 85 -1.22 16.23 4.83
C LEU A 85 -1.74 17.00 3.61
N LEU A 86 -1.06 16.93 2.47
CA LEU A 86 -1.52 17.56 1.23
C LEU A 86 -2.83 16.94 0.72
N LEU A 87 -2.96 15.61 0.78
CA LEU A 87 -4.19 14.92 0.38
C LEU A 87 -5.34 15.19 1.35
N LEU A 88 -5.08 15.26 2.66
CA LEU A 88 -6.06 15.67 3.66
C LEU A 88 -6.51 17.11 3.45
N ALA A 89 -5.57 18.03 3.18
CA ALA A 89 -5.90 19.41 2.85
C ALA A 89 -6.78 19.48 1.59
N PHE A 90 -6.45 18.71 0.55
CA PHE A 90 -7.30 18.60 -0.65
C PHE A 90 -8.70 18.10 -0.30
N ALA A 91 -8.82 17.00 0.45
CA ALA A 91 -10.11 16.43 0.84
C ALA A 91 -10.96 17.42 1.66
N PHE A 92 -10.38 18.14 2.62
CA PHE A 92 -11.14 19.02 3.50
C PHE A 92 -11.40 20.41 2.90
N VAL A 93 -10.53 20.91 2.03
CA VAL A 93 -10.68 22.26 1.42
C VAL A 93 -11.45 22.21 0.11
N ILE A 94 -11.32 21.14 -0.68
CA ILE A 94 -11.97 21.01 -1.99
C ILE A 94 -13.19 20.09 -1.91
N GLU A 95 -13.00 18.85 -1.46
CA GLU A 95 -14.09 17.84 -1.51
C GLU A 95 -15.17 18.09 -0.44
N ALA A 96 -14.80 18.49 0.78
CA ALA A 96 -15.79 18.69 1.85
C ALA A 96 -16.82 19.80 1.53
N PRO A 97 -16.45 20.98 1.01
CA PRO A 97 -17.44 21.98 0.58
C PRO A 97 -18.32 21.53 -0.59
N ILE A 98 -17.80 20.68 -1.48
CA ILE A 98 -18.56 20.09 -2.57
C ILE A 98 -19.59 19.10 -2.03
N ALA A 99 -19.20 18.26 -1.07
CA ALA A 99 -20.05 17.28 -0.41
C ALA A 99 -21.12 17.93 0.50
N ALA A 100 -20.80 19.06 1.13
CA ALA A 100 -21.73 19.81 1.98
C ALA A 100 -22.98 20.32 1.25
N ARG A 101 -22.98 20.34 -0.09
CA ARG A 101 -24.15 20.68 -0.91
C ARG A 101 -25.24 19.60 -0.93
N GLY A 102 -24.98 18.41 -0.35
CA GLY A 102 -25.98 17.36 -0.12
C GLY A 102 -26.31 16.47 -1.32
N ASN A 103 -25.80 16.76 -2.52
CA ASN A 103 -26.06 15.98 -3.74
C ASN A 103 -24.98 14.94 -4.09
N ARG A 104 -24.11 14.62 -3.11
CA ARG A 104 -22.95 13.75 -3.24
C ARG A 104 -22.81 12.85 -2.00
N PRO A 105 -23.73 11.90 -1.79
CA PRO A 105 -23.77 11.06 -0.60
C PRO A 105 -22.48 10.26 -0.41
N ALA A 106 -21.84 9.80 -1.49
CA ALA A 106 -20.60 9.02 -1.40
C ALA A 106 -19.45 9.81 -0.75
N VAL A 107 -19.22 11.06 -1.19
CA VAL A 107 -18.17 11.93 -0.62
C VAL A 107 -18.56 12.39 0.78
N HIS A 108 -19.84 12.68 1.01
CA HIS A 108 -20.34 13.07 2.31
C HIS A 108 -20.11 11.98 3.37
N ASN A 109 -20.42 10.72 3.03
CA ASN A 109 -20.26 9.58 3.93
C ASN A 109 -18.78 9.29 4.24
N LEU A 110 -17.87 9.49 3.27
CA LEU A 110 -16.43 9.37 3.50
C LEU A 110 -15.90 10.38 4.52
N LEU A 111 -16.53 11.56 4.60
CA LEU A 111 -16.14 12.68 5.44
C LEU A 111 -17.12 12.89 6.61
N ASN A 112 -17.90 11.87 6.97
CA ASN A 112 -18.94 11.99 7.98
C ASN A 112 -18.39 12.54 9.31
N TYR A 113 -17.27 11.99 9.81
CA TYR A 113 -16.62 12.50 11.01
C TYR A 113 -16.22 13.97 10.91
N TYR A 114 -15.72 14.42 9.76
CA TYR A 114 -15.39 15.82 9.54
C TYR A 114 -16.60 16.74 9.71
N PHE A 115 -17.77 16.33 9.23
CA PHE A 115 -19.01 17.09 9.38
C PHE A 115 -19.58 17.05 10.80
N THR A 116 -19.35 15.98 11.58
CA THR A 116 -19.88 15.86 12.95
C THR A 116 -19.07 16.64 13.97
N VAL A 117 -17.73 16.62 13.90
CA VAL A 117 -16.88 17.27 14.92
C VAL A 117 -16.39 18.67 14.54
N GLY A 118 -16.61 19.07 13.28
CA GLY A 118 -16.19 20.36 12.75
C GLY A 118 -14.74 20.39 12.24
N ARG A 119 -14.49 21.39 11.39
CA ARG A 119 -13.27 21.53 10.57
C ARG A 119 -11.95 21.49 11.37
N PRO A 120 -11.76 22.28 12.45
CA PRO A 120 -10.44 22.35 13.09
C PRO A 120 -10.09 21.04 13.80
N ARG A 121 -11.07 20.42 14.47
CA ARG A 121 -10.87 19.17 15.20
C ARG A 121 -10.56 18.01 14.26
N ALA A 122 -11.36 17.85 13.20
CA ALA A 122 -11.12 16.82 12.20
C ALA A 122 -9.75 16.95 11.51
N PHE A 123 -9.28 18.18 11.26
CA PHE A 123 -7.94 18.40 10.72
C PHE A 123 -6.84 17.98 11.69
N VAL A 124 -6.94 18.36 12.97
CA VAL A 124 -5.97 17.95 14.02
C VAL A 124 -5.96 16.44 14.18
N ASP A 125 -7.12 15.82 14.31
CA ASP A 125 -7.25 14.37 14.50
C ASP A 125 -6.70 13.59 13.28
N ALA A 126 -6.91 14.11 12.07
CA ALA A 126 -6.38 13.51 10.85
C ALA A 126 -4.87 13.74 10.67
N ALA A 127 -4.36 14.90 11.08
CA ALA A 127 -2.93 15.20 11.07
C ALA A 127 -2.17 14.26 12.04
N PHE A 128 -2.70 14.01 13.23
CA PHE A 128 -2.16 12.98 14.13
C PHE A 128 -2.43 11.53 13.68
N MET A 129 -3.08 11.35 12.53
CA MET A 129 -3.45 10.05 11.96
C MET A 129 -4.34 9.18 12.86
N ILE A 130 -5.07 9.83 13.78
CA ILE A 130 -6.05 9.18 14.64
C ILE A 130 -7.37 9.04 13.88
N TYR A 131 -7.86 10.13 13.28
CA TYR A 131 -8.92 10.10 12.27
C TYR A 131 -8.31 9.72 10.92
N ARG A 132 -8.83 8.67 10.29
CA ARG A 132 -8.31 8.14 9.02
C ARG A 132 -9.48 7.95 8.04
N PRO A 133 -9.82 8.99 7.25
CA PRO A 133 -10.91 8.90 6.27
C PRO A 133 -10.70 7.71 5.33
N PRO A 134 -11.76 7.02 4.90
CA PRO A 134 -11.61 5.92 3.95
C PRO A 134 -10.99 6.41 2.64
N LEU A 135 -10.31 5.51 1.90
CA LEU A 135 -9.38 5.78 0.78
C LEU A 135 -8.02 6.36 1.20
N LEU A 136 -7.98 7.19 2.26
CA LEU A 136 -6.75 7.78 2.80
C LEU A 136 -6.11 6.94 3.91
N ASP A 137 -6.87 6.01 4.52
CA ASP A 137 -6.48 5.25 5.70
C ASP A 137 -5.30 4.28 5.50
N ILE A 138 -4.99 3.90 4.26
CA ILE A 138 -3.81 3.12 3.89
C ILE A 138 -2.49 3.89 4.07
N LEU A 139 -2.49 5.21 3.89
CA LEU A 139 -1.29 6.02 3.99
C LEU A 139 -0.76 6.08 5.44
N PRO A 140 -1.60 6.36 6.46
CA PRO A 140 -1.23 6.23 7.86
C PRO A 140 -0.57 4.90 8.23
N VAL A 141 -1.15 3.78 7.77
CA VAL A 141 -0.61 2.43 8.00
C VAL A 141 0.82 2.34 7.48
N TYR A 142 1.02 2.78 6.24
CA TYR A 142 2.33 2.74 5.61
C TYR A 142 3.34 3.68 6.29
N ILE A 143 2.93 4.91 6.65
CA ILE A 143 3.77 5.88 7.36
C ILE A 143 4.24 5.29 8.69
N ILE A 144 3.33 4.72 9.48
CA ILE A 144 3.63 4.09 10.78
C ILE A 144 4.62 2.94 10.59
N PHE A 145 4.34 2.00 9.68
CA PHE A 145 5.23 0.85 9.49
C PHE A 145 6.60 1.26 8.95
N LEU A 146 6.66 2.23 8.05
CA LEU A 146 7.92 2.76 7.55
C LEU A 146 8.70 3.47 8.68
N ALA A 147 8.04 4.26 9.53
CA ALA A 147 8.67 4.92 10.67
C ALA A 147 9.18 3.93 11.73
N LEU A 148 8.46 2.81 11.93
CA LEU A 148 8.84 1.72 12.83
C LEU A 148 9.91 0.78 12.25
N THR A 149 10.16 0.82 10.94
CA THR A 149 11.09 -0.08 10.26
C THR A 149 12.51 -0.05 10.83
N PRO A 150 13.14 1.12 11.12
CA PRO A 150 14.49 1.13 11.69
C PRO A 150 14.54 0.39 13.02
N PHE A 151 13.55 0.59 13.89
CA PHE A 151 13.46 -0.13 15.15
C PHE A 151 13.31 -1.64 14.94
N ALA A 152 12.43 -2.06 14.02
CA ALA A 152 12.22 -3.47 13.70
C ALA A 152 13.51 -4.13 13.19
N VAL A 153 14.25 -3.47 12.27
CA VAL A 153 15.52 -3.99 11.74
C VAL A 153 16.57 -4.07 12.84
N LEU A 154 16.77 -3.00 13.62
CA LEU A 154 17.79 -2.97 14.67
C LEU A 154 17.52 -4.00 15.78
N LEU A 155 16.25 -4.17 16.16
CA LEU A 155 15.84 -5.19 17.12
C LEU A 155 16.06 -6.60 16.57
N ALA A 156 15.71 -6.84 15.30
CA ALA A 156 15.92 -8.12 14.65
C ALA A 156 17.40 -8.45 14.45
N MET A 157 18.27 -7.44 14.25
CA MET A 157 19.72 -7.64 14.21
C MET A 157 20.31 -7.94 15.59
N ARG A 158 19.76 -7.32 16.66
CA ARG A 158 20.24 -7.52 18.03
C ARG A 158 19.76 -8.83 18.67
N PHE A 159 18.50 -9.17 18.49
CA PHE A 159 17.85 -10.31 19.17
C PHE A 159 17.44 -11.44 18.21
N GLY A 160 17.66 -11.28 16.92
CA GLY A 160 17.32 -12.25 15.89
C GLY A 160 15.91 -12.10 15.34
N TRP A 161 15.74 -12.47 14.07
CA TRP A 161 14.46 -12.42 13.37
C TRP A 161 13.40 -13.35 13.96
N LYS A 162 13.79 -14.45 14.61
CA LYS A 162 12.85 -15.38 15.25
C LYS A 162 12.01 -14.69 16.33
N LEU A 163 12.65 -13.89 17.20
CA LEU A 163 11.94 -13.16 18.25
C LEU A 163 11.05 -12.06 17.65
N ALA A 164 11.56 -11.33 16.65
CA ALA A 164 10.77 -10.31 15.95
C ALA A 164 9.48 -10.90 15.36
N PHE A 165 9.57 -12.06 14.70
CA PHE A 165 8.41 -12.78 14.18
C PHE A 165 7.50 -13.32 15.29
N ALA A 166 8.04 -13.85 16.39
CA ALA A 166 7.22 -14.35 17.50
C ALA A 166 6.36 -13.22 18.11
N VAL A 167 6.95 -12.06 18.37
CA VAL A 167 6.24 -10.88 18.90
C VAL A 167 5.22 -10.37 17.90
N SER A 168 5.62 -10.25 16.63
CA SER A 168 4.74 -9.80 15.56
C SER A 168 3.56 -10.76 15.32
N PHE A 169 3.81 -12.05 15.36
CA PHE A 169 2.77 -13.07 15.25
C PHE A 169 1.82 -13.04 16.44
N ALA A 170 2.31 -12.81 17.66
CA ALA A 170 1.46 -12.65 18.84
C ALA A 170 0.50 -11.45 18.67
N PHE A 171 0.99 -10.29 18.23
CA PHE A 171 0.12 -9.14 17.94
C PHE A 171 -0.90 -9.44 16.85
N TRP A 172 -0.50 -10.12 15.77
CA TRP A 172 -1.43 -10.52 14.72
C TRP A 172 -2.49 -11.51 15.23
N LEU A 173 -2.09 -12.47 16.07
CA LEU A 173 -3.00 -13.45 16.67
C LEU A 173 -4.02 -12.76 17.57
N PHE A 174 -3.58 -11.89 18.48
CA PHE A 174 -4.48 -11.11 19.34
C PHE A 174 -5.39 -10.18 18.51
N ALA A 175 -4.92 -9.65 17.37
CA ALA A 175 -5.76 -8.89 16.46
C ALA A 175 -6.96 -9.72 15.95
N GLN A 176 -6.75 -11.01 15.65
CA GLN A 176 -7.84 -11.91 15.24
C GLN A 176 -8.90 -12.12 16.35
N PHE A 177 -8.54 -11.84 17.61
CA PHE A 177 -9.43 -11.92 18.78
C PHE A 177 -9.88 -10.53 19.28
N GLY A 178 -9.78 -9.49 18.45
CA GLY A 178 -10.35 -8.17 18.76
C GLY A 178 -9.42 -7.24 19.56
N LEU A 179 -8.10 -7.43 19.51
CA LEU A 179 -7.13 -6.53 20.15
C LEU A 179 -7.35 -5.06 19.79
N LYS A 180 -7.68 -4.76 18.53
CA LYS A 180 -8.00 -3.39 18.07
C LYS A 180 -9.11 -2.77 18.93
N THR A 181 -10.19 -3.49 19.15
CA THR A 181 -11.33 -3.04 19.96
C THR A 181 -10.98 -2.97 21.44
N MET A 182 -10.23 -3.94 21.97
CA MET A 182 -9.78 -3.92 23.37
C MET A 182 -8.91 -2.71 23.68
N VAL A 183 -7.91 -2.43 22.84
CA VAL A 183 -7.03 -1.26 22.97
C VAL A 183 -7.83 0.04 22.83
N TYR A 184 -8.76 0.10 21.87
CA TYR A 184 -9.64 1.25 21.70
C TYR A 184 -10.47 1.52 22.96
N ASN A 185 -11.11 0.49 23.52
CA ASN A 185 -11.91 0.63 24.72
C ASN A 185 -11.05 1.10 25.88
N TRP A 186 -9.86 0.51 26.08
CA TRP A 186 -8.94 0.94 27.13
C TRP A 186 -8.51 2.40 26.97
N LEU A 187 -8.10 2.81 25.77
CA LEU A 187 -7.69 4.18 25.48
C LEU A 187 -8.84 5.17 25.69
N THR A 188 -10.07 4.78 25.32
CA THR A 188 -11.28 5.59 25.52
C THR A 188 -11.58 5.79 27.00
N HIS A 189 -11.47 4.74 27.82
CA HIS A 189 -11.69 4.85 29.26
C HIS A 189 -10.56 5.61 29.98
N ALA A 190 -9.30 5.42 29.56
CA ALA A 190 -8.14 6.03 30.20
C ALA A 190 -7.92 7.50 29.81
N PHE A 191 -8.14 7.86 28.55
CA PHE A 191 -7.82 9.18 28.00
C PHE A 191 -9.04 9.94 27.44
N GLY A 192 -10.24 9.36 27.52
CA GLY A 192 -11.47 10.02 27.06
C GLY A 192 -11.52 10.23 25.55
N LEU A 193 -10.93 9.34 24.75
CA LEU A 193 -10.99 9.43 23.28
C LEU A 193 -12.44 9.49 22.78
N GLN A 194 -12.73 10.52 21.98
CA GLN A 194 -14.09 10.79 21.47
C GLN A 194 -14.26 10.37 20.00
N ILE A 195 -13.26 9.71 19.41
CA ILE A 195 -13.24 9.37 17.98
C ILE A 195 -13.82 7.96 17.84
N PRO A 196 -14.93 7.76 17.11
CA PRO A 196 -15.48 6.43 16.91
C PRO A 196 -14.49 5.47 16.24
N LEU A 197 -14.49 4.20 16.65
CA LEU A 197 -13.54 3.20 16.16
C LEU A 197 -13.56 3.03 14.64
N ASN A 198 -14.73 3.17 14.00
CA ASN A 198 -14.89 3.09 12.55
C ASN A 198 -14.23 4.25 11.81
N GLU A 199 -14.06 5.40 12.46
CA GLU A 199 -13.39 6.59 11.91
C GLU A 199 -11.86 6.52 12.11
N MET A 200 -11.39 5.62 12.97
CA MET A 200 -9.97 5.36 13.15
C MET A 200 -9.39 4.47 12.05
N GLY A 201 -10.00 4.37 10.86
CA GLY A 201 -9.48 3.63 9.71
C GLY A 201 -9.78 2.12 9.72
N ALA A 202 -9.92 1.55 8.52
CA ALA A 202 -10.36 0.17 8.35
C ALA A 202 -9.23 -0.82 8.71
N PHE A 203 -8.03 -0.60 8.19
CA PHE A 203 -6.86 -1.46 8.42
C PHE A 203 -6.51 -1.62 9.90
N ASP A 204 -6.45 -2.87 10.35
CA ASP A 204 -5.94 -3.20 11.69
C ASP A 204 -4.40 -3.17 11.70
N LEU A 205 -3.84 -2.16 12.37
CA LEU A 205 -2.39 -2.00 12.51
C LEU A 205 -1.72 -3.20 13.21
N TRP A 206 -2.42 -3.84 14.16
CA TRP A 206 -1.91 -4.98 14.92
C TRP A 206 -1.78 -6.24 14.06
N ALA A 207 -2.66 -6.40 13.08
CA ALA A 207 -2.61 -7.49 12.13
C ALA A 207 -1.61 -7.22 11.00
N TRP A 208 -1.71 -6.06 10.34
CA TRP A 208 -0.94 -5.75 9.14
C TRP A 208 0.56 -5.59 9.38
N GLN A 209 0.99 -5.31 10.62
CA GLN A 209 2.43 -5.20 10.93
C GLN A 209 3.20 -6.51 10.70
N LEU A 210 2.56 -7.67 10.88
CA LEU A 210 3.16 -8.97 10.56
C LEU A 210 3.50 -9.05 9.07
N TRP A 211 2.57 -8.62 8.23
CA TRP A 211 2.74 -8.64 6.79
C TRP A 211 3.87 -7.74 6.31
N TRP A 212 3.97 -6.54 6.91
CA TRP A 212 5.10 -5.64 6.68
C TRP A 212 6.43 -6.29 7.10
N LEU A 213 6.47 -6.94 8.28
CA LEU A 213 7.68 -7.59 8.78
C LEU A 213 8.14 -8.74 7.89
N VAL A 214 7.21 -9.56 7.37
CA VAL A 214 7.52 -10.63 6.39
C VAL A 214 8.20 -10.05 5.15
N GLY A 215 7.61 -9.02 4.55
CA GLY A 215 8.19 -8.35 3.39
C GLY A 215 9.58 -7.77 3.70
N LEU A 216 9.72 -7.09 4.84
CA LEU A 216 10.99 -6.51 5.29
C LEU A 216 12.09 -7.56 5.44
N TRP A 217 11.79 -8.67 6.12
CA TRP A 217 12.73 -9.77 6.31
C TRP A 217 13.16 -10.39 4.98
N LEU A 218 12.21 -10.71 4.10
CA LEU A 218 12.51 -11.21 2.76
C LEU A 218 13.40 -10.24 1.99
N GLY A 219 13.17 -8.93 2.13
CA GLY A 219 13.94 -7.89 1.48
C GLY A 219 15.40 -7.84 1.95
N VAL A 220 15.60 -7.92 3.27
CA VAL A 220 16.93 -7.98 3.89
C VAL A 220 17.68 -9.23 3.44
N ARG A 221 17.02 -10.39 3.49
CA ARG A 221 17.64 -11.67 3.10
C ARG A 221 17.92 -11.74 1.60
N TRP A 222 17.06 -11.15 0.78
CA TRP A 222 17.27 -11.07 -0.66
C TRP A 222 18.47 -10.20 -1.02
N ALA A 223 18.75 -9.14 -0.27
CA ALA A 223 19.94 -8.33 -0.46
C ALA A 223 21.24 -9.10 -0.22
N GLY A 224 21.26 -9.97 0.81
CA GLY A 224 22.41 -10.79 1.18
C GLY A 224 22.49 -12.16 0.50
N HIS A 225 21.77 -12.39 -0.62
CA HIS A 225 21.69 -13.68 -1.33
C HIS A 225 21.23 -14.88 -0.46
N GLY A 226 20.60 -14.62 0.69
CA GLY A 226 20.34 -15.62 1.72
C GLY A 226 19.01 -16.38 1.57
N LEU A 227 18.34 -16.30 0.41
CA LEU A 227 17.09 -17.02 0.15
C LEU A 227 17.03 -17.60 -1.27
N PRO A 228 16.97 -18.93 -1.41
CA PRO A 228 16.78 -19.61 -2.69
C PRO A 228 15.28 -19.66 -3.08
N LEU A 229 14.61 -18.49 -3.10
CA LEU A 229 13.16 -18.41 -3.39
C LEU A 229 12.81 -18.98 -4.76
N GLU A 230 13.64 -18.70 -5.78
CA GLU A 230 13.44 -19.23 -7.12
C GLU A 230 13.54 -20.77 -7.10
N GLU A 231 14.56 -21.34 -6.49
CA GLU A 231 14.71 -22.80 -6.39
C GLU A 231 13.50 -23.46 -5.69
N TRP A 232 13.01 -22.86 -4.60
CA TRP A 232 11.83 -23.34 -3.89
C TRP A 232 10.58 -23.27 -4.77
N ALA A 233 10.38 -22.15 -5.45
CA ALA A 233 9.27 -21.98 -6.40
C ALA A 233 9.39 -22.87 -7.64
N HIS A 234 10.51 -23.58 -7.86
CA HIS A 234 10.62 -24.58 -8.92
C HIS A 234 10.32 -26.02 -8.46
N LYS A 235 10.27 -26.28 -7.15
CA LYS A 235 9.97 -27.61 -6.60
C LYS A 235 8.47 -27.93 -6.72
N LYS A 236 8.15 -29.04 -7.39
CA LYS A 236 6.75 -29.51 -7.56
C LYS A 236 5.99 -29.63 -6.23
N ARG A 237 6.67 -30.03 -5.15
CA ARG A 237 6.11 -30.16 -3.80
C ARG A 237 5.63 -28.84 -3.18
N ILE A 238 6.05 -27.69 -3.72
CA ILE A 238 5.65 -26.35 -3.26
C ILE A 238 4.64 -25.74 -4.23
N VAL A 239 4.91 -25.85 -5.54
CA VAL A 239 4.05 -25.25 -6.58
C VAL A 239 2.69 -25.93 -6.69
N LEU A 240 2.63 -27.26 -6.57
CA LEU A 240 1.36 -27.98 -6.72
C LEU A 240 0.36 -27.63 -5.62
N PRO A 241 0.72 -27.65 -4.31
CA PRO A 241 -0.15 -27.13 -3.26
C PRO A 241 -0.54 -25.67 -3.47
N ALA A 242 0.40 -24.80 -3.87
CA ALA A 242 0.10 -23.40 -4.15
C ALA A 242 -0.93 -23.23 -5.29
N ALA A 243 -0.81 -24.01 -6.36
CA ALA A 243 -1.76 -23.99 -7.47
C ALA A 243 -3.16 -24.45 -7.03
N VAL A 244 -3.24 -25.53 -6.25
CA VAL A 244 -4.51 -26.04 -5.71
C VAL A 244 -5.16 -25.01 -4.77
N ILE A 245 -4.37 -24.42 -3.88
CA ILE A 245 -4.83 -23.38 -2.94
C ILE A 245 -5.33 -22.15 -3.70
N ALA A 246 -4.56 -21.65 -4.67
CA ALA A 246 -4.96 -20.50 -5.46
C ALA A 246 -6.26 -20.78 -6.25
N LEU A 247 -6.39 -21.97 -6.85
CA LEU A 247 -7.60 -22.37 -7.55
C LEU A 247 -8.80 -22.51 -6.61
N LEU A 248 -8.59 -23.04 -5.40
CA LEU A 248 -9.63 -23.12 -4.36
C LEU A 248 -10.12 -21.73 -3.97
N PHE A 249 -9.23 -20.80 -3.63
CA PHE A 249 -9.61 -19.43 -3.25
C PHE A 249 -10.25 -18.66 -4.40
N LEU A 250 -9.75 -18.85 -5.63
CA LEU A 250 -10.37 -18.31 -6.83
C LEU A 250 -11.82 -18.81 -6.97
N THR A 251 -12.02 -20.12 -6.91
CA THR A 251 -13.35 -20.73 -7.02
C THR A 251 -14.27 -20.22 -5.91
N LEU A 252 -13.80 -20.25 -4.65
CA LEU A 252 -14.53 -19.78 -3.49
C LEU A 252 -14.97 -18.31 -3.65
N ARG A 253 -14.11 -17.46 -4.21
CA ARG A 253 -14.39 -16.06 -4.47
C ARG A 253 -15.49 -15.87 -5.51
N TYR A 254 -15.42 -16.55 -6.66
CA TYR A 254 -16.41 -16.37 -7.72
C TYR A 254 -17.77 -16.97 -7.35
N VAL A 255 -17.79 -18.11 -6.66
CA VAL A 255 -19.01 -18.69 -6.08
C VAL A 255 -19.65 -17.72 -5.07
N GLN A 256 -18.85 -17.07 -4.22
CA GLN A 256 -19.33 -16.02 -3.31
C GLN A 256 -19.88 -14.79 -4.07
N MET A 257 -19.23 -14.37 -5.16
CA MET A 257 -19.66 -13.21 -5.94
C MET A 257 -20.99 -13.42 -6.68
N GLU A 258 -21.29 -14.66 -7.06
CA GLU A 258 -22.59 -15.04 -7.65
C GLU A 258 -23.71 -15.22 -6.60
N GLU A 259 -23.44 -14.85 -5.34
CA GLU A 259 -24.35 -15.03 -4.19
C GLU A 259 -24.79 -16.49 -3.96
N SER A 260 -24.12 -17.44 -4.59
CA SER A 260 -24.42 -18.87 -4.48
C SER A 260 -23.92 -19.50 -3.17
N MET A 261 -23.14 -18.76 -2.39
CA MET A 261 -22.62 -19.20 -1.09
C MET A 261 -22.31 -18.02 -0.17
N GLU A 262 -22.81 -18.08 1.06
CA GLU A 262 -22.40 -17.19 2.15
C GLU A 262 -21.16 -17.74 2.88
N LEU A 263 -20.17 -16.89 3.16
CA LEU A 263 -18.96 -17.31 3.87
C LEU A 263 -19.23 -17.68 5.35
N GLY A 264 -20.28 -17.12 5.96
CA GLY A 264 -20.64 -17.38 7.36
C GLY A 264 -19.44 -17.28 8.30
N LYS A 265 -19.13 -18.38 9.01
CA LYS A 265 -18.01 -18.46 9.97
C LYS A 265 -16.62 -18.32 9.34
N LEU A 266 -16.49 -18.49 8.02
CA LEU A 266 -15.23 -18.29 7.30
C LEU A 266 -14.94 -16.82 6.99
N ALA A 267 -15.94 -15.93 7.10
CA ALA A 267 -15.77 -14.52 6.75
C ALA A 267 -14.61 -13.83 7.51
N PRO A 268 -14.43 -14.02 8.84
CA PRO A 268 -13.28 -13.44 9.55
C PRO A 268 -11.92 -13.93 9.07
N LEU A 269 -11.83 -15.18 8.60
CA LEU A 269 -10.58 -15.74 8.07
C LEU A 269 -10.17 -15.09 6.74
N LEU A 270 -11.13 -14.52 6.03
CA LEU A 270 -10.96 -13.90 4.72
C LEU A 270 -11.12 -12.38 4.76
N ASP A 271 -11.27 -11.81 5.96
CA ASP A 271 -11.42 -10.39 6.13
C ASP A 271 -10.14 -9.65 5.75
N LYS A 272 -10.30 -8.66 4.86
CA LYS A 272 -9.20 -7.83 4.37
C LYS A 272 -8.63 -6.95 5.46
N TRP A 273 -9.48 -6.37 6.30
CA TRP A 273 -9.11 -5.28 7.18
C TRP A 273 -8.32 -5.77 8.40
N ASN A 274 -8.75 -6.90 8.96
CA ASN A 274 -8.07 -7.65 10.02
C ASN A 274 -7.00 -8.62 9.50
N PHE A 275 -6.79 -8.66 8.19
CA PHE A 275 -5.79 -9.47 7.51
C PHE A 275 -5.83 -10.94 7.97
N GLY A 276 -7.00 -11.56 7.75
CA GLY A 276 -7.31 -12.90 8.24
C GLY A 276 -6.38 -13.98 7.69
N PHE A 277 -6.38 -15.14 8.35
CA PHE A 277 -5.45 -16.23 8.03
C PHE A 277 -5.56 -16.73 6.57
N GLY A 278 -6.78 -16.79 6.03
CA GLY A 278 -7.01 -17.18 4.64
C GLY A 278 -6.38 -16.21 3.64
N ARG A 279 -6.30 -14.92 3.98
CA ARG A 279 -5.64 -13.88 3.16
C ARG A 279 -4.14 -14.14 3.03
N ILE A 280 -3.49 -14.52 4.14
CA ILE A 280 -2.07 -14.87 4.16
C ILE A 280 -1.81 -16.08 3.28
N ILE A 281 -2.64 -17.12 3.39
CA ILE A 281 -2.51 -18.33 2.58
C ILE A 281 -2.71 -18.03 1.10
N ASP A 282 -3.79 -17.34 0.75
CA ASP A 282 -4.13 -17.00 -0.63
C ASP A 282 -3.02 -16.15 -1.27
N PHE A 283 -2.60 -15.07 -0.61
CA PHE A 283 -1.47 -14.27 -1.07
C PHE A 283 -0.23 -15.13 -1.27
N THR A 284 0.12 -15.98 -0.30
CA THR A 284 1.34 -16.79 -0.36
C THR A 284 1.30 -17.76 -1.55
N ALA A 285 0.14 -18.37 -1.82
CA ALA A 285 -0.07 -19.21 -2.98
C ALA A 285 0.12 -18.43 -4.29
N ILE A 286 -0.52 -17.27 -4.43
CA ILE A 286 -0.38 -16.39 -5.59
C ILE A 286 1.07 -15.92 -5.76
N ALA A 287 1.77 -15.59 -4.67
CA ALA A 287 3.17 -15.15 -4.70
C ALA A 287 4.12 -16.27 -5.16
N ILE A 288 3.91 -17.51 -4.70
CA ILE A 288 4.68 -18.69 -5.16
C ILE A 288 4.47 -18.89 -6.66
N LEU A 289 3.23 -18.82 -7.14
CA LEU A 289 2.92 -18.93 -8.56
C LEU A 289 3.53 -17.77 -9.37
N ALA A 290 3.48 -16.55 -8.86
CA ALA A 290 4.11 -15.39 -9.47
C ALA A 290 5.62 -15.58 -9.63
N ILE A 291 6.31 -16.12 -8.61
CA ILE A 291 7.75 -16.44 -8.70
C ILE A 291 7.98 -17.56 -9.72
N ARG A 292 7.17 -18.63 -9.70
CA ARG A 292 7.27 -19.75 -10.65
C ARG A 292 7.13 -19.28 -12.11
N PHE A 293 6.18 -18.39 -12.37
CA PHE A 293 5.87 -17.83 -13.68
C PHE A 293 6.54 -16.47 -13.91
N ARG A 294 7.66 -16.19 -13.23
CA ARG A 294 8.41 -14.94 -13.37
C ARG A 294 8.75 -14.60 -14.83
N SER A 295 9.02 -15.61 -15.67
CA SER A 295 9.30 -15.40 -17.11
C SER A 295 8.13 -14.71 -17.83
N VAL A 296 6.89 -15.04 -17.47
CA VAL A 296 5.69 -14.38 -18.00
C VAL A 296 5.53 -12.99 -17.41
N LEU A 297 5.82 -12.82 -16.11
CA LEU A 297 5.76 -11.51 -15.46
C LEU A 297 6.79 -10.52 -16.01
N LYS A 298 7.90 -10.97 -16.61
CA LYS A 298 8.83 -10.09 -17.35
C LYS A 298 8.14 -9.38 -18.51
N LEU A 299 7.09 -9.96 -19.09
CA LEU A 299 6.29 -9.29 -20.13
C LEU A 299 5.50 -8.10 -19.56
N LEU A 300 5.20 -8.09 -18.25
CA LEU A 300 4.59 -6.94 -17.58
C LEU A 300 5.60 -5.82 -17.31
N ALA A 301 6.90 -6.06 -17.46
CA ALA A 301 7.94 -5.03 -17.30
C ALA A 301 8.01 -4.04 -18.48
N ILE A 302 6.84 -3.71 -19.04
CA ILE A 302 6.72 -2.63 -20.02
C ILE A 302 7.03 -1.29 -19.38
N ARG A 303 7.62 -0.40 -20.16
CA ARG A 303 8.09 0.91 -19.71
C ARG A 303 7.03 1.73 -18.94
N PRO A 304 5.75 1.79 -19.35
CA PRO A 304 4.74 2.53 -18.59
C PRO A 304 4.54 2.00 -17.16
N LEU A 305 4.46 0.68 -16.97
CA LEU A 305 4.27 0.08 -15.64
C LEU A 305 5.50 0.28 -14.76
N VAL A 306 6.70 0.11 -15.31
CA VAL A 306 7.95 0.40 -14.59
C VAL A 306 7.98 1.87 -14.15
N MET A 307 7.63 2.80 -15.05
CA MET A 307 7.62 4.22 -14.72
C MET A 307 6.63 4.58 -13.62
N ILE A 308 5.43 3.99 -13.66
CA ILE A 308 4.41 4.17 -12.62
C ILE A 308 4.93 3.66 -11.27
N GLY A 309 5.53 2.47 -11.22
CA GLY A 309 6.08 1.92 -9.97
C GLY A 309 7.23 2.74 -9.40
N GLN A 310 8.12 3.26 -10.26
CA GLN A 310 9.22 4.14 -9.86
C GLN A 310 8.73 5.47 -9.25
N ALA A 311 7.60 5.98 -9.74
CA ALA A 311 6.92 7.18 -9.25
C ALA A 311 5.75 6.87 -8.30
N SER A 312 5.77 5.69 -7.66
CA SER A 312 4.65 5.13 -6.90
C SER A 312 3.96 6.08 -5.93
N LEU A 313 4.71 6.92 -5.21
CA LEU A 313 4.12 7.90 -4.28
C LEU A 313 3.28 8.95 -5.01
N GLN A 314 3.86 9.58 -6.03
CA GLN A 314 3.18 10.64 -6.79
C GLN A 314 1.99 10.06 -7.54
N VAL A 315 2.15 8.87 -8.13
CA VAL A 315 1.06 8.18 -8.81
C VAL A 315 -0.03 7.76 -7.83
N PHE A 316 0.34 7.34 -6.62
CA PHE A 316 -0.63 7.10 -5.54
C PHE A 316 -1.35 8.41 -5.13
N CYS A 317 -0.74 9.58 -5.21
CA CYS A 317 -1.50 10.81 -4.95
C CYS A 317 -2.48 11.10 -6.09
N VAL A 318 -2.03 10.95 -7.34
CA VAL A 318 -2.84 11.24 -8.53
C VAL A 318 -4.03 10.29 -8.67
N HIS A 319 -3.90 8.99 -8.38
CA HIS A 319 -5.06 8.09 -8.43
C HIS A 319 -6.13 8.49 -7.42
N LEU A 320 -5.77 8.93 -6.20
CA LEU A 320 -6.75 9.42 -5.23
C LEU A 320 -7.46 10.68 -5.71
N LEU A 321 -6.74 11.61 -6.33
CA LEU A 321 -7.36 12.79 -6.94
C LEU A 321 -8.36 12.38 -8.04
N CYS A 322 -8.02 11.38 -8.85
CA CYS A 322 -8.94 10.83 -9.86
C CYS A 322 -10.18 10.19 -9.22
N VAL A 323 -10.01 9.46 -8.12
CA VAL A 323 -11.11 8.82 -7.38
C VAL A 323 -12.02 9.85 -6.72
N PHE A 324 -11.46 10.87 -6.05
CA PHE A 324 -12.26 11.97 -5.48
C PHE A 324 -13.04 12.72 -6.56
N PHE A 325 -12.38 13.04 -7.68
CA PHE A 325 -13.06 13.63 -8.84
C PHE A 325 -14.19 12.73 -9.36
N ALA A 326 -13.95 11.42 -9.47
CA ALA A 326 -14.95 10.44 -9.90
C ALA A 326 -16.17 10.41 -8.98
N LEU A 327 -15.95 10.38 -7.67
CA LEU A 327 -17.02 10.40 -6.67
C LEU A 327 -17.81 11.71 -6.72
N THR A 328 -17.15 12.82 -7.03
CA THR A 328 -17.78 14.12 -7.20
C THR A 328 -18.66 14.21 -8.46
N ILE A 329 -18.25 13.62 -9.59
CA ILE A 329 -19.06 13.61 -10.82
C ILE A 329 -20.16 12.54 -10.81
N MET A 330 -19.98 11.46 -10.03
CA MET A 330 -20.99 10.41 -9.87
C MET A 330 -22.30 10.93 -9.25
N GLY A 331 -22.21 11.96 -8.39
CA GLY A 331 -23.36 12.58 -7.75
C GLY A 331 -24.11 11.60 -6.85
N ASN A 332 -25.42 11.44 -7.11
CA ASN A 332 -26.29 10.51 -6.37
C ASN A 332 -26.31 9.08 -6.92
N ASN A 333 -25.62 8.81 -8.04
CA ASN A 333 -25.59 7.48 -8.62
C ASN A 333 -24.79 6.50 -7.74
N ALA A 334 -25.13 5.21 -7.78
CA ALA A 334 -24.34 4.18 -7.09
C ALA A 334 -22.98 3.94 -7.76
N MET A 335 -22.92 4.09 -9.09
CA MET A 335 -21.70 3.99 -9.89
C MET A 335 -21.87 4.73 -11.22
N LEU A 336 -20.76 5.10 -11.85
CA LEU A 336 -20.72 5.59 -13.23
C LEU A 336 -20.80 4.41 -14.19
N THR A 337 -21.61 4.57 -15.24
CA THR A 337 -21.82 3.58 -16.31
C THR A 337 -21.62 4.22 -17.69
N GLY A 338 -21.56 3.40 -18.74
CA GLY A 338 -21.46 3.86 -20.13
C GLY A 338 -20.20 4.67 -20.45
N TRP A 339 -20.33 5.61 -21.38
CA TRP A 339 -19.21 6.45 -21.86
C TRP A 339 -18.53 7.32 -20.80
N PRO A 340 -19.25 7.91 -19.81
CA PRO A 340 -18.61 8.61 -18.70
C PRO A 340 -17.64 7.72 -17.92
N ALA A 341 -18.02 6.47 -17.64
CA ALA A 341 -17.16 5.52 -16.92
C ALA A 341 -15.91 5.16 -17.73
N VAL A 342 -16.06 4.85 -19.03
CA VAL A 342 -14.95 4.52 -19.93
C VAL A 342 -13.98 5.70 -20.05
N THR A 343 -14.51 6.90 -20.25
CA THR A 343 -13.72 8.14 -20.33
C THR A 343 -12.96 8.40 -19.04
N LEU A 344 -13.61 8.24 -17.88
CA LEU A 344 -12.98 8.41 -16.58
C LEU A 344 -11.83 7.42 -16.36
N VAL A 345 -12.02 6.15 -16.68
CA VAL A 345 -10.96 5.12 -16.57
C VAL A 345 -9.79 5.49 -17.50
N ALA A 346 -10.07 5.83 -18.75
CA ALA A 346 -9.03 6.21 -19.72
C ALA A 346 -8.23 7.44 -19.25
N ILE A 347 -8.89 8.50 -18.79
CA ILE A 347 -8.24 9.71 -18.25
C ILE A 347 -7.42 9.39 -17.00
N SER A 348 -7.95 8.54 -16.11
CA SER A 348 -7.24 8.14 -14.89
C SER A 348 -5.96 7.39 -15.25
N LEU A 349 -6.05 6.34 -16.08
CA LEU A 349 -4.88 5.57 -16.53
C LEU A 349 -3.86 6.43 -17.28
N PHE A 350 -4.32 7.36 -18.13
CA PHE A 350 -3.45 8.33 -18.78
C PHE A 350 -2.74 9.24 -17.76
N SER A 351 -3.46 9.73 -16.74
CA SER A 351 -2.91 10.57 -15.67
C SER A 351 -1.83 9.85 -14.87
N LEU A 352 -2.02 8.55 -14.60
CA LEU A 352 -1.03 7.68 -13.95
C LEU A 352 0.26 7.59 -14.80
N VAL A 353 0.14 7.28 -16.10
CA VAL A 353 1.27 7.14 -17.03
C VAL A 353 1.99 8.48 -17.23
N LEU A 354 1.24 9.57 -17.39
CA LEU A 354 1.77 10.93 -17.51
C LEU A 354 2.58 11.31 -16.28
N THR A 355 2.03 11.06 -15.09
CA THR A 355 2.70 11.33 -13.81
C THR A 355 4.00 10.53 -13.69
N GLY A 356 3.97 9.22 -13.97
CA GLY A 356 5.16 8.38 -14.00
C GLY A 356 6.22 8.90 -14.97
N THR A 357 5.81 9.35 -16.16
CA THR A 357 6.71 9.90 -17.18
C THR A 357 7.35 11.22 -16.73
N VAL A 358 6.56 12.15 -16.19
CA VAL A 358 7.03 13.47 -15.74
C VAL A 358 8.00 13.35 -14.57
N VAL A 359 7.67 12.51 -13.58
CA VAL A 359 8.52 12.30 -12.39
C VAL A 359 9.87 11.70 -12.79
N ASN A 360 9.87 10.68 -13.66
CA ASN A 360 11.11 10.06 -14.10
C ASN A 360 11.97 11.01 -14.95
N ARG A 361 11.36 11.81 -15.84
CA ARG A 361 12.10 12.84 -16.61
C ARG A 361 12.76 13.89 -15.70
N ARG A 362 12.08 14.35 -14.65
CA ARG A 362 12.64 15.28 -13.66
C ARG A 362 13.79 14.64 -12.87
N GLY A 363 13.66 13.37 -12.50
CA GLY A 363 14.72 12.60 -11.84
C GLY A 363 15.98 12.48 -12.69
N THR A 364 15.84 12.19 -13.99
CA THR A 364 16.97 12.12 -14.93
C THR A 364 17.64 13.49 -15.09
N LYS A 365 16.87 14.57 -15.29
CA LYS A 365 17.43 15.94 -15.43
C LYS A 365 18.17 16.40 -14.17
N ALA A 366 17.62 16.14 -12.98
CA ALA A 366 18.28 16.48 -11.72
C ALA A 366 19.58 15.67 -11.48
N GLY A 367 19.63 14.42 -11.95
CA GLY A 367 20.85 13.60 -11.93
C GLY A 367 21.95 14.14 -12.86
N VAL A 368 21.58 14.56 -14.07
CA VAL A 368 22.50 15.18 -15.03
C VAL A 368 23.05 16.51 -14.49
N HIS A 369 22.21 17.32 -13.83
CA HIS A 369 22.65 18.61 -13.28
C HIS A 369 23.59 18.48 -12.07
N LYS A 370 23.54 17.35 -11.33
CA LYS A 370 24.50 17.01 -10.26
C LYS A 370 25.82 16.43 -10.77
N LEU A 371 25.87 15.99 -12.03
CA LEU A 371 27.05 15.42 -12.70
C LEU A 371 27.73 16.42 -13.65
N ALA A 372 27.22 17.66 -13.75
CA ALA A 372 27.94 18.72 -14.45
C ALA A 372 29.32 18.89 -13.78
N PRO A 373 30.43 18.86 -14.54
CA PRO A 373 31.76 18.90 -13.95
C PRO A 373 31.90 20.18 -13.14
N LEU A 374 32.25 20.03 -11.86
CA LEU A 374 32.85 21.10 -11.07
C LEU A 374 33.94 21.71 -11.95
N LYS A 375 33.74 22.94 -12.44
CA LYS A 375 34.78 23.70 -13.13
C LYS A 375 35.93 23.83 -12.14
N VAL A 376 36.94 22.95 -12.27
CA VAL A 376 38.24 23.14 -11.64
C VAL A 376 38.76 24.43 -12.24
N GLN A 377 38.78 25.50 -11.43
CA GLN A 377 39.52 26.70 -11.78
C GLN A 377 40.98 26.27 -11.99
N PRO A 378 41.58 26.52 -13.17
CA PRO A 378 43.00 26.27 -13.32
C PRO A 378 43.73 27.18 -12.33
N SER A 379 44.53 26.56 -11.46
CA SER A 379 45.50 27.24 -10.62
C SER A 379 46.32 28.19 -11.51
N ARG A 380 46.28 29.48 -11.20
CA ARG A 380 47.17 30.47 -11.84
C ARG A 380 48.61 30.05 -11.54
N PRO A 381 49.49 29.95 -12.55
CA PRO A 381 50.92 29.93 -12.30
C PRO A 381 51.35 31.36 -11.98
N VAL A 382 51.96 31.54 -10.81
CA VAL A 382 53.20 32.26 -10.47
C VAL A 382 53.27 32.34 -8.95
#